data_AF-A0A8J8DGZ6-F1
#
_entry.id   AF-A0A8J8DGZ6-F1
#
_cell.length_a   1.000
_cell.length_b   1.000
_cell.length_c   1.000
_cell.angle_alpha   90.00
_cell.angle_beta   90.00
_cell.angle_gamma   90.00
#
_symmetry.space_group_name_H-M   'P 1'
#
loop_
_entity.id
_entity.type
_entity.pdbx_description
1 polymer ?
#
loop_
_entity_poly.entity_id
_entity_poly.type
_entity_poly.pdbx_seq_one_letter_code
_entity_poly.pdbx_strand_id
1 'polypeptide(L)'
;MPVLGFNVTKIELERITLAVPQGQIEVRLSPKVKEMRLGEIRTPTGKLNGIEVLFRYEIDYNPKIAQGAIEGVILYVPPQKDRMDDILNLWEDEKKIDSLTFAEVVNFITKEISPILMLMAKEMRLPYHIPLPRVEVKPQPQ
;
A
#
# COMPACT_ATOMS: atom_id res chain seq x y z
N MET A 1 -11.76 6.12 -9.73
CA MET A 1 -10.56 5.35 -9.34
C MET A 1 -10.25 4.40 -10.49
N PRO A 2 -9.06 4.48 -11.09
CA PRO A 2 -8.67 3.71 -12.28
C PRO A 2 -8.32 2.23 -12.00
N VAL A 3 -8.35 1.78 -10.75
CA VAL A 3 -8.00 0.40 -10.39
C VAL A 3 -9.25 -0.47 -10.31
N LEU A 4 -9.25 -1.62 -10.99
CA LEU A 4 -10.39 -2.53 -11.11
C LEU A 4 -10.19 -3.87 -10.40
N GLY A 5 -8.97 -4.19 -9.99
CA GLY A 5 -8.65 -5.41 -9.27
C GLY A 5 -7.56 -5.15 -8.22
N PHE A 6 -7.68 -5.83 -7.08
CA PHE A 6 -6.73 -5.80 -5.98
C PHE A 6 -6.67 -7.19 -5.34
N ASN A 7 -5.49 -7.77 -5.28
CA ASN A 7 -5.26 -9.06 -4.63
C ASN A 7 -3.99 -8.98 -3.79
N VAL A 8 -4.12 -9.28 -2.49
CA VAL A 8 -2.96 -9.47 -1.62
C VAL A 8 -2.43 -10.88 -1.82
N THR A 9 -1.15 -11.01 -2.12
CA THR A 9 -0.49 -12.30 -2.38
C THR A 9 0.29 -12.78 -1.17
N LYS A 10 0.85 -11.86 -0.38
CA LYS A 10 1.61 -12.19 0.82
C LYS A 10 1.50 -11.08 1.85
N ILE A 11 1.40 -11.50 3.12
CA ILE A 11 1.49 -10.61 4.27
C ILE A 11 2.55 -11.20 5.20
N GLU A 12 3.54 -10.39 5.57
CA GLU A 12 4.54 -10.74 6.56
C GLU A 12 4.70 -9.59 7.56
N LEU A 13 4.70 -9.91 8.85
CA LEU A 13 4.99 -8.96 9.91
C LEU A 13 5.70 -9.70 11.03
N GLU A 14 6.85 -9.19 11.42
CA GLU A 14 7.73 -9.78 12.41
C GLU A 14 7.99 -8.79 13.52
N ARG A 15 7.87 -9.23 14.77
CA ARG A 15 8.31 -8.48 15.94
C ARG A 15 9.76 -8.84 16.22
N ILE A 16 10.65 -7.86 16.10
CA ILE A 16 12.09 -8.02 16.29
C ILE A 16 12.45 -8.01 17.78
N THR A 17 11.75 -7.20 18.59
CA THR A 17 12.00 -7.13 20.04
C THR A 17 10.72 -7.16 20.88
N LEU A 18 10.82 -7.84 22.02
CA LEU A 18 9.81 -7.86 23.08
C LEU A 18 10.02 -6.74 24.11
N ALA A 19 11.20 -6.11 24.12
CA ALA A 19 11.48 -5.00 25.02
C ALA A 19 10.63 -3.78 24.61
N VAL A 20 10.04 -3.11 25.59
CA VAL A 20 9.33 -1.84 25.37
C VAL A 20 10.39 -0.76 25.17
N PRO A 21 10.56 -0.20 23.96
CA PRO A 21 11.54 0.85 23.76
C PRO A 21 11.07 2.13 24.46
N GLN A 22 12.01 2.84 25.07
CA GLN A 22 11.74 4.15 25.64
C GLN A 22 11.74 5.20 24.52
N GLY A 23 10.69 6.02 24.46
CA GLY A 23 10.57 7.12 23.50
C GLY A 23 9.49 6.94 22.44
N GLN A 24 9.48 7.85 21.47
CA GLN A 24 8.51 7.85 20.39
C GLN A 24 8.84 6.75 19.39
N ILE A 25 7.83 5.97 19.02
CA ILE A 25 7.93 4.95 17.99
C ILE A 25 7.49 5.59 16.67
N GLU A 26 8.37 5.57 15.68
CA GLU A 26 8.07 6.03 14.32
C GLU A 26 7.66 4.84 13.46
N VAL A 27 6.57 4.98 12.71
CA VAL A 27 6.11 3.98 11.74
C VAL A 27 6.41 4.50 10.34
N ARG A 28 7.35 3.86 9.64
CA ARG A 28 7.69 4.19 8.25
C ARG A 28 6.98 3.26 7.30
N LEU A 29 6.35 3.84 6.28
CA LEU A 29 5.62 3.14 5.24
C LEU A 29 6.31 3.41 3.90
N SER A 30 6.74 2.37 3.21
CA SER A 30 7.51 2.49 1.96
C SER A 30 6.85 1.67 0.84
N PRO A 31 5.92 2.26 0.06
CA PRO A 31 5.36 1.61 -1.12
C PRO A 31 6.43 1.44 -2.21
N LYS A 32 6.49 0.25 -2.80
CA LYS A 32 7.35 -0.05 -3.95
C LYS A 32 6.56 -0.77 -5.04
N VAL A 33 6.72 -0.32 -6.28
CA VAL A 33 6.30 -1.09 -7.45
C VAL A 33 7.44 -2.03 -7.84
N LYS A 34 7.13 -3.32 -7.93
CA LYS A 34 8.08 -4.40 -8.24
C LYS A 34 8.11 -4.72 -9.72
N GLU A 35 6.94 -4.75 -10.35
CA GLU A 35 6.78 -5.09 -11.75
C GLU A 35 5.50 -4.46 -12.30
N MET A 36 5.53 -4.10 -13.58
CA MET A 36 4.37 -3.70 -14.36
C MET A 36 4.36 -4.54 -15.64
N ARG A 37 3.18 -5.07 -15.98
CA ARG A 37 2.99 -5.88 -17.19
C ARG A 37 1.56 -5.76 -17.71
N LEU A 38 1.34 -6.14 -18.96
CA LEU A 38 -0.01 -6.21 -19.52
C LEU A 38 -0.81 -7.31 -18.82
N GLY A 39 -1.98 -6.93 -18.30
CA GLY A 39 -2.96 -7.83 -17.68
C GLY A 39 -4.29 -7.81 -18.43
N GLU A 40 -5.03 -8.92 -18.31
CA GLU A 40 -6.37 -9.06 -18.89
C GLU A 40 -7.32 -9.57 -17.80
N ILE A 41 -8.49 -8.92 -17.65
CA ILE A 41 -9.60 -9.47 -16.88
C ILE A 41 -10.80 -9.75 -17.78
N ARG A 42 -11.52 -10.83 -17.46
CA ARG A 42 -12.80 -11.14 -18.10
C ARG A 42 -13.92 -10.45 -17.34
N THR A 43 -14.67 -9.63 -18.06
CA THR A 43 -15.88 -8.96 -17.58
C THR A 43 -17.11 -9.56 -18.28
N PRO A 44 -18.33 -9.38 -17.75
CA PRO A 44 -19.56 -9.81 -18.43
C PRO A 44 -19.71 -9.23 -19.85
N THR A 45 -19.12 -8.06 -20.11
CA THR A 45 -19.16 -7.36 -21.41
C THR A 45 -17.99 -7.70 -22.34
N GLY A 46 -17.06 -8.56 -21.92
CA GLY A 46 -15.90 -8.96 -22.73
C GLY A 46 -14.57 -8.90 -21.97
N LYS A 47 -13.47 -8.87 -22.71
CA LYS A 47 -12.11 -8.76 -22.15
C LYS A 47 -11.76 -7.29 -21.94
N LEU A 48 -11.17 -6.99 -20.80
CA LEU A 48 -10.63 -5.67 -20.49
C LEU A 48 -9.15 -5.79 -20.18
N ASN A 49 -8.34 -5.06 -20.95
CA ASN A 49 -6.91 -4.95 -20.72
C ASN A 49 -6.62 -3.84 -19.70
N GLY A 50 -5.57 -4.06 -18.92
CA GLY A 50 -5.04 -3.09 -17.98
C GLY A 50 -3.58 -3.40 -17.69
N ILE A 51 -3.00 -2.64 -16.77
CA ILE A 51 -1.65 -2.83 -16.30
C ILE A 51 -1.71 -3.58 -14.98
N GLU A 52 -1.20 -4.81 -14.97
CA GLU A 52 -0.90 -5.51 -13.73
C GLU A 52 0.29 -4.86 -13.06
N VAL A 53 0.11 -4.36 -11.84
CA VAL A 53 1.18 -3.79 -11.03
C VAL A 53 1.39 -4.67 -9.81
N LEU A 54 2.55 -5.33 -9.77
CA LEU A 54 2.98 -6.06 -8.59
C LEU A 54 3.64 -5.07 -7.65
N PHE A 55 3.24 -5.09 -6.39
CA PHE A 55 3.74 -4.15 -5.38
C PHE A 55 4.27 -4.88 -4.16
N ARG A 56 5.17 -4.19 -3.45
CA ARG A 56 5.59 -4.53 -2.07
C ARG A 56 5.52 -3.27 -1.24
N TYR A 57 4.74 -3.32 -0.17
CA TYR A 57 4.53 -2.21 0.74
C TYR A 57 5.23 -2.52 2.06
N GLU A 58 6.40 -1.93 2.27
CA GLU A 58 7.23 -2.20 3.45
C GLU A 58 6.80 -1.34 4.64
N ILE A 59 6.86 -1.93 5.84
CA ILE A 59 6.44 -1.34 7.10
C ILE A 59 7.58 -1.50 8.10
N ASP A 60 8.08 -0.40 8.63
CA ASP A 60 9.18 -0.40 9.60
C ASP A 60 8.81 0.38 10.87
N TYR A 61 8.92 -0.28 12.03
CA TYR A 61 8.72 0.32 13.34
C TYR A 61 10.07 0.66 13.97
N ASN A 62 10.32 1.95 14.20
CA ASN A 62 11.59 2.45 14.69
C ASN A 62 11.46 2.98 16.12
N PRO A 63 12.40 2.64 17.03
CA PRO A 63 13.65 1.89 16.80
C PRO A 63 13.46 0.37 16.69
N LYS A 64 13.79 -0.22 15.52
CA LYS A 64 13.76 -1.68 15.17
C LYS A 64 12.88 -2.57 16.07
N ILE A 65 11.59 -2.25 16.17
CA ILE A 65 10.63 -2.98 17.03
C ILE A 65 10.02 -4.14 16.29
N ALA A 66 9.62 -3.86 15.05
CA ALA A 66 8.94 -4.75 14.16
C ALA A 66 9.19 -4.28 12.73
N GLN A 67 9.12 -5.21 11.80
CA GLN A 67 9.24 -4.94 10.38
C GLN A 67 8.32 -5.89 9.62
N GLY A 68 7.87 -5.50 8.44
CA GLY A 68 7.01 -6.33 7.64
C GLY A 68 6.84 -5.80 6.24
N ALA A 69 6.05 -6.55 5.46
CA ALA A 69 5.62 -6.11 4.15
C ALA A 69 4.28 -6.75 3.77
N ILE A 70 3.53 -6.01 2.95
CA ILE A 70 2.37 -6.54 2.23
C ILE A 70 2.72 -6.55 0.75
N GLU A 71 2.59 -7.70 0.11
CA GLU A 71 2.75 -7.84 -1.33
C GLU A 71 1.40 -8.15 -1.97
N GLY A 72 1.25 -7.70 -3.21
CA GLY A 72 0.05 -7.96 -3.96
C GLY A 72 0.16 -7.53 -5.41
N VAL A 73 -0.96 -7.65 -6.10
CA VAL A 73 -1.14 -7.24 -7.48
C VAL A 73 -2.40 -6.39 -7.59
N ILE A 74 -2.31 -5.32 -8.37
CA ILE A 74 -3.48 -4.55 -8.79
C ILE A 74 -3.62 -4.58 -10.31
N LEU A 75 -4.85 -4.40 -10.80
CA LEU A 75 -5.11 -4.11 -12.21
C LEU A 75 -5.47 -2.63 -12.36
N TYR A 76 -4.52 -1.84 -12.86
CA TYR A 76 -4.66 -0.42 -13.11
C TYR A 76 -5.07 -0.16 -14.57
N VAL A 77 -6.15 0.59 -14.78
CA VAL A 77 -6.64 0.99 -16.10
C VAL A 77 -6.58 2.51 -16.18
N PRO A 78 -5.60 3.08 -16.89
CA PRO A 78 -5.45 4.52 -17.03
C PRO A 78 -6.76 5.17 -17.51
N PRO A 79 -7.15 6.35 -16.98
CA PRO A 79 -8.37 7.03 -17.43
C PRO A 79 -8.39 7.33 -18.94
N GLN A 80 -7.21 7.58 -19.51
CA GLN A 80 -6.99 7.73 -20.95
C GLN A 80 -6.40 6.44 -21.50
N LYS A 81 -7.17 5.71 -22.31
CA LYS A 81 -6.78 4.37 -22.82
C LYS A 81 -5.43 4.37 -23.54
N ASP A 82 -5.14 5.44 -24.26
CA ASP A 82 -3.96 5.57 -25.10
C ASP A 82 -2.65 5.63 -24.28
N ARG A 83 -2.74 5.93 -22.98
CA ARG A 83 -1.56 6.01 -22.09
C ARG A 83 -1.05 4.65 -21.63
N MET A 84 -1.80 3.57 -21.88
CA MET A 84 -1.42 2.24 -21.37
C MET A 84 -0.08 1.78 -21.95
N ASP A 85 0.09 1.92 -23.26
CA ASP A 85 1.32 1.51 -23.96
C ASP A 85 2.50 2.41 -23.54
N ASP A 86 2.30 3.72 -23.39
CA ASP A 86 3.33 4.64 -22.94
C ASP A 86 3.86 4.29 -21.54
N ILE A 87 2.97 3.94 -20.61
CA ILE A 87 3.33 3.56 -19.25
C ILE A 87 4.12 2.24 -19.25
N LEU A 88 3.66 1.26 -20.03
CA LEU A 88 4.34 -0.03 -20.15
C LEU A 88 5.72 0.11 -20.78
N ASN A 89 5.84 0.86 -21.88
CA ASN A 89 7.11 1.13 -22.55
C ASN A 89 8.09 1.85 -21.63
N LEU A 90 7.65 2.90 -20.92
CA LEU A 90 8.50 3.61 -19.95
C LEU A 90 9.02 2.68 -18.83
N TRP A 91 8.19 1.74 -18.37
CA TRP A 91 8.60 0.76 -17.38
C TRP A 91 9.56 -0.31 -17.96
N GLU A 92 9.31 -0.77 -19.18
CA GLU A 92 10.16 -1.75 -19.86
C GLU A 92 11.55 -1.18 -20.15
N ASP A 93 11.61 0.03 -20.72
CA ASP A 93 12.83 0.70 -21.16
C ASP A 93 13.64 1.28 -20.01
N GLU A 94 12.99 1.96 -19.06
CA GLU A 94 13.67 2.76 -18.04
C GLU A 94 13.44 2.28 -16.60
N LYS A 95 12.53 1.32 -16.38
CA LYS A 95 12.04 0.93 -15.04
C LYS A 95 11.53 2.15 -14.24
N LYS A 96 10.93 3.11 -14.94
CA LYS A 96 10.34 4.32 -14.35
C LYS A 96 8.82 4.30 -14.46
N ILE A 97 8.21 5.11 -13.61
CA ILE A 97 6.77 5.35 -13.58
C ILE A 97 6.58 6.86 -13.55
N ASP A 98 5.70 7.40 -14.40
CA ASP A 98 5.37 8.82 -14.35
C ASP A 98 4.67 9.19 -13.04
N SER A 99 4.84 10.43 -12.59
CA SER A 99 4.38 10.87 -11.27
C SER A 99 2.86 10.73 -11.07
N LEU A 100 2.08 10.91 -12.14
CA LEU A 100 0.62 10.78 -12.07
C LEU A 100 0.22 9.32 -11.86
N THR A 101 0.73 8.40 -12.69
CA THR A 101 0.48 6.96 -12.54
C THR A 101 0.96 6.46 -11.17
N PHE A 102 2.15 6.87 -10.73
CA PHE A 102 2.67 6.50 -9.42
C PHE A 102 1.75 6.95 -8.29
N ALA A 103 1.29 8.21 -8.32
CA ALA A 103 0.37 8.74 -7.31
C ALA A 103 -0.96 7.97 -7.28
N GLU A 104 -1.56 7.68 -8.44
CA GLU A 104 -2.83 6.96 -8.51
C GLU A 104 -2.72 5.53 -7.97
N VAL A 105 -1.66 4.81 -8.37
CA VAL A 105 -1.37 3.45 -7.91
C VAL A 105 -1.10 3.41 -6.41
N VAL A 106 -0.19 4.25 -5.92
CA VAL A 106 0.24 4.24 -4.51
C VAL A 106 -0.87 4.70 -3.59
N ASN A 107 -1.66 5.72 -3.95
CA ASN A 107 -2.79 6.16 -3.15
C ASN A 107 -3.85 5.07 -3.04
N PHE A 108 -4.13 4.37 -4.15
CA PHE A 108 -5.05 3.23 -4.13
C PHE A 108 -4.53 2.11 -3.23
N ILE A 109 -3.28 1.67 -3.41
CA ILE A 109 -2.67 0.61 -2.59
C ILE A 109 -2.72 0.99 -1.11
N THR A 110 -2.30 2.21 -0.76
CA THR A 110 -2.28 2.70 0.63
C THR A 110 -3.67 2.64 1.25
N LYS A 111 -4.69 3.10 0.51
CA LYS A 111 -6.08 3.06 0.97
C LYS A 111 -6.55 1.64 1.27
N GLU A 112 -6.27 0.68 0.38
CA GLU A 112 -6.74 -0.70 0.51
C GLU A 112 -5.99 -1.49 1.59
N ILE A 113 -4.69 -1.23 1.78
CA ILE A 113 -3.90 -1.93 2.80
C ILE A 113 -4.02 -1.30 4.19
N SER A 114 -4.36 -0.01 4.31
CA SER A 114 -4.43 0.67 5.62
C SER A 114 -5.30 -0.07 6.65
N PRO A 115 -6.51 -0.58 6.31
CA PRO A 115 -7.29 -1.41 7.23
C PRO A 115 -6.56 -2.69 7.68
N ILE A 116 -5.84 -3.35 6.78
CA ILE A 116 -5.03 -4.55 7.09
C ILE A 116 -3.91 -4.19 8.06
N LEU A 117 -3.20 -3.08 7.80
CA LEU A 117 -2.15 -2.56 8.68
C LEU A 117 -2.67 -2.23 10.08
N MET A 118 -3.87 -1.64 10.17
CA MET A 118 -4.51 -1.36 11.46
C MET A 118 -4.81 -2.65 12.21
N LEU A 119 -5.39 -3.65 11.54
CA LEU A 119 -5.69 -4.94 12.17
C LEU A 119 -4.40 -5.61 12.67
N MET A 120 -3.36 -5.69 11.84
CA MET A 120 -2.09 -6.30 12.23
C MET A 120 -1.42 -5.57 13.40
N ALA A 121 -1.38 -4.23 13.36
CA ALA A 121 -0.83 -3.44 14.45
C ALA A 121 -1.59 -3.68 15.76
N LYS A 122 -2.92 -3.79 15.70
CA LYS A 122 -3.75 -4.13 16.86
C LYS A 122 -3.40 -5.52 17.43
N GLU A 123 -3.40 -6.55 16.59
CA GLU A 123 -3.13 -7.93 17.01
C GLU A 123 -1.72 -8.08 17.60
N MET A 124 -0.74 -7.40 17.00
CA MET A 124 0.63 -7.43 17.47
C MET A 124 0.93 -6.42 18.56
N ARG A 125 -0.04 -5.62 19.04
CA ARG A 125 0.18 -4.53 20.02
C ARG A 125 1.29 -3.58 19.60
N LEU A 126 1.29 -3.16 18.34
CA LEU A 126 2.17 -2.15 17.78
C LEU A 126 1.39 -0.82 17.62
N PRO A 127 2.09 0.33 17.58
CA PRO A 127 1.47 1.62 17.28
C PRO A 127 0.77 1.62 15.92
N TYR A 128 -0.29 2.41 15.78
CA TYR A 128 -0.91 2.61 14.46
C TYR A 128 -0.09 3.58 13.61
N HIS A 129 -0.08 3.35 12.29
CA HIS A 129 0.56 4.23 11.31
C HIS A 129 -0.21 5.55 11.11
N ILE A 130 -1.47 5.61 11.55
CA ILE A 130 -2.30 6.82 11.56
C ILE A 130 -2.80 7.11 12.98
N PRO A 131 -2.98 8.39 13.34
CA PRO A 131 -3.55 8.75 14.62
C PRO A 131 -5.02 8.31 14.68
N LEU A 132 -5.42 7.69 15.79
CA LEU A 132 -6.82 7.40 16.05
C LEU A 132 -7.47 8.59 16.77
N PRO A 133 -8.72 8.95 16.42
CA PRO A 133 -9.46 9.96 17.15
C PRO A 133 -9.66 9.51 18.59
N ARG A 134 -9.44 10.43 19.53
CA ARG A 134 -9.63 10.21 20.97
C ARG A 134 -10.61 11.25 21.48
N VAL A 135 -11.48 10.85 22.41
CA VAL A 135 -12.34 11.78 23.14
C VAL A 135 -11.53 12.33 24.31
N GLU A 136 -11.41 13.66 24.38
CA GLU A 136 -10.80 14.35 25.51
C GLU A 136 -11.87 14.68 26.55
N VAL A 137 -11.63 14.30 27.80
CA VAL A 137 -12.48 14.72 28.91
C VAL A 137 -12.05 16.14 29.27
N LYS A 138 -12.92 17.13 29.01
CA LYS A 138 -12.69 18.49 29.51
C LYS A 138 -12.80 18.49 31.03
N PRO A 139 -11.80 18.97 31.78
CA PRO A 139 -11.93 19.12 33.22
C PRO A 139 -13.12 20.02 33.52
N GLN A 140 -14.02 19.58 34.40
CA GLN A 140 -15.14 20.40 34.86
C GLN A 140 -14.57 21.64 35.58
N PRO A 141 -15.07 22.85 35.28
CA PRO A 141 -14.72 24.02 36.07
C PRO A 141 -15.16 23.77 37.52
N GLN A 142 -14.20 23.90 38.44
CA GLN A 142 -14.43 23.85 39.89
C GLN A 142 -15.28 25.03 40.36
#